data_AF-A0A2E4FEP0-F1
#
_entry.id   AF-A0A2E4FEP0-F1
#
_cell.length_a   1.000
_cell.length_b   1.000
_cell.length_c   1.000
_cell.angle_alpha   90.00
_cell.angle_beta   90.00
_cell.angle_gamma   90.00
#
_symmetry.space_group_name_H-M   'P 1'
#
loop_
_entity.id
_entity.type
_entity.pdbx_description
1 polymer ?
#
loop_
_entity_poly.entity_id
_entity_poly.type
_entity_poly.pdbx_seq_one_letter_code
_entity_poly.pdbx_strand_id
1 'polypeptide(L)'
;KYMRRAKTTEAIDQLDKIYKGGALYYTTPHVDKVGSKLECQFPKNQGVTPVEATCCSTGGLGGPDTNGDDRCDADPNLWTEDVWSSLNFQMSDEHYFTYAFTASGTLADAGFTATANADLDCDNTQSTFQRMAFGDPQANLAECAIHGSAAFYVERETE
;
A
#
# COMPACT_ATOMS: atom_id res chain seq x y z
N LYS A 1 -22.97 -7.42 -8.34
CA LYS A 1 -22.22 -6.81 -9.48
C LYS A 1 -22.01 -5.29 -9.34
N TYR A 2 -23.04 -4.47 -9.11
CA TYR A 2 -22.85 -3.01 -8.90
C TYR A 2 -22.16 -2.69 -7.55
N MET A 3 -22.56 -3.38 -6.47
CA MET A 3 -21.94 -3.23 -5.14
C MET A 3 -20.45 -3.61 -5.13
N ARG A 4 -20.03 -4.69 -5.83
CA ARG A 4 -18.62 -5.13 -5.86
C ARG A 4 -17.72 -4.12 -6.58
N ARG A 5 -18.17 -3.52 -7.67
CA ARG A 5 -17.44 -2.42 -8.34
C ARG A 5 -17.34 -1.14 -7.51
N ALA A 6 -18.34 -0.87 -6.67
CA ALA A 6 -18.23 0.23 -5.72
C ALA A 6 -17.14 -0.06 -4.66
N LYS A 7 -17.05 -1.30 -4.18
CA LYS A 7 -15.99 -1.73 -3.25
C LYS A 7 -14.58 -1.59 -3.85
N THR A 8 -14.36 -1.98 -5.11
CA THR A 8 -13.04 -1.91 -5.76
C THR A 8 -12.51 -0.50 -6.00
N THR A 9 -13.39 0.52 -5.97
CA THR A 9 -12.98 1.92 -6.07
C THR A 9 -12.10 2.31 -4.87
N GLU A 10 -12.36 1.74 -3.69
CA GLU A 10 -11.55 1.95 -2.50
C GLU A 10 -10.09 1.54 -2.75
N ALA A 11 -9.86 0.33 -3.27
CA ALA A 11 -8.51 -0.16 -3.57
C ALA A 11 -7.76 0.78 -4.52
N ILE A 12 -8.43 1.25 -5.58
CA ILE A 12 -7.82 2.16 -6.57
C ILE A 12 -7.43 3.49 -5.92
N ASP A 13 -8.34 4.09 -5.15
CA ASP A 13 -8.12 5.40 -4.53
C ASP A 13 -7.04 5.35 -3.45
N GLN A 14 -7.05 4.33 -2.60
CA GLN A 14 -6.04 4.20 -1.53
C GLN A 14 -4.67 3.81 -2.10
N LEU A 15 -4.59 2.91 -3.09
CA LEU A 15 -3.32 2.62 -3.77
C LEU A 15 -2.75 3.84 -4.50
N ASP A 16 -3.59 4.76 -5.00
CA ASP A 16 -3.12 6.03 -5.56
C ASP A 16 -2.51 6.96 -4.52
N LYS A 17 -3.09 7.03 -3.32
CA LYS A 17 -2.49 7.78 -2.20
C LYS A 17 -1.15 7.16 -1.80
N ILE A 18 -1.08 5.84 -1.64
CA ILE A 18 0.16 5.13 -1.32
C ILE A 18 1.22 5.38 -2.40
N TYR A 19 0.83 5.32 -3.67
CA TYR A 19 1.74 5.60 -4.78
C TYR A 19 2.29 7.03 -4.74
N LYS A 20 1.42 8.03 -4.51
CA LYS A 20 1.82 9.44 -4.38
C LYS A 20 2.75 9.65 -3.18
N GLY A 21 2.48 8.97 -2.07
CA GLY A 21 3.33 8.93 -0.89
C GLY A 21 4.72 8.38 -1.20
N GLY A 22 4.78 7.24 -1.89
CA GLY A 22 6.05 6.61 -2.30
C GLY A 22 6.85 7.49 -3.25
N ALA A 23 6.18 8.12 -4.22
CA ALA A 23 6.78 9.07 -5.15
C ALA A 23 7.36 10.29 -4.42
N LEU A 24 6.61 10.87 -3.48
CA LEU A 24 7.06 11.99 -2.68
C LEU A 24 8.27 11.60 -1.82
N TYR A 25 8.22 10.44 -1.17
CA TYR A 25 9.35 9.96 -0.37
C TYR A 25 10.61 9.79 -1.21
N TYR A 26 10.51 9.11 -2.37
CA TYR A 26 11.66 8.87 -3.24
C TYR A 26 12.29 10.16 -3.76
N THR A 27 11.46 11.15 -4.11
CA THR A 27 11.92 12.44 -4.65
C THR A 27 12.45 13.38 -3.57
N THR A 28 12.15 13.12 -2.30
CA THR A 28 12.61 13.91 -1.16
C THR A 28 14.05 13.53 -0.78
N PRO A 29 14.99 14.49 -0.69
CA PRO A 29 16.34 14.22 -0.22
C PRO A 29 16.36 13.78 1.24
N HIS A 30 17.00 12.65 1.52
CA HIS A 30 17.21 12.16 2.87
C HIS A 30 18.70 12.18 3.21
N VAL A 31 19.01 12.33 4.49
CA VAL A 31 20.38 12.28 5.01
C VAL A 31 20.47 11.27 6.15
N ASP A 32 21.65 10.70 6.36
CA ASP A 32 21.93 9.87 7.51
C ASP A 32 22.17 10.70 8.79
N LYS A 33 22.44 10.02 9.91
CA LYS A 33 22.69 10.66 11.20
C LYS A 33 23.94 11.55 11.22
N VAL A 34 24.86 11.39 10.28
CA VAL A 34 26.08 12.20 10.16
C VAL A 34 25.94 13.31 9.11
N GLY A 35 24.75 13.44 8.49
CA GLY A 35 24.42 14.48 7.51
C GLY A 35 24.81 14.15 6.07
N SER A 36 25.21 12.90 5.78
CA SER A 36 25.52 12.47 4.41
C SER A 36 24.23 12.17 3.66
N LYS A 37 24.14 12.60 2.40
CA LYS A 37 22.98 12.32 1.56
C LYS A 37 22.84 10.81 1.35
N LEU A 38 21.63 10.29 1.58
CA LEU A 38 21.26 8.92 1.25
C LEU A 38 20.92 8.82 -0.24
N GLU A 39 21.18 7.63 -0.79
CA GLU A 39 20.70 7.29 -2.13
C GLU A 39 19.18 7.38 -2.20
N CYS A 40 18.65 7.73 -3.38
CA CYS A 40 17.22 7.74 -3.61
C CYS A 40 16.66 6.33 -3.38
N GLN A 41 15.73 6.20 -2.45
CA GLN A 41 15.15 4.91 -2.06
C GLN A 41 13.72 5.10 -1.60
N PHE A 42 12.93 4.03 -1.65
CA PHE A 42 11.59 4.01 -1.06
C PHE A 42 11.67 3.71 0.45
N PRO A 43 10.57 3.89 1.21
CA PRO A 43 10.51 3.46 2.60
C PRO A 43 10.76 1.95 2.75
N LYS A 44 10.95 1.52 4.00
CA LYS A 44 11.06 0.08 4.33
C LYS A 44 9.79 -0.67 3.96
N ASN A 45 9.90 -1.99 3.93
CA ASN A 45 8.76 -2.87 3.71
C ASN A 45 7.80 -2.82 4.89
N GLN A 46 6.51 -2.84 4.57
CA GLN A 46 5.41 -2.98 5.49
C GLN A 46 4.59 -4.21 5.11
N GLY A 47 4.32 -5.05 6.12
CA GLY A 47 3.46 -6.20 5.97
C GLY A 47 2.00 -5.81 5.74
N VAL A 48 1.16 -6.82 5.56
CA VAL A 48 -0.28 -6.65 5.39
C VAL A 48 -0.87 -5.95 6.62
N THR A 49 -1.49 -4.80 6.40
CA THR A 49 -2.08 -3.93 7.43
C THR A 49 -3.52 -3.55 7.03
N PRO A 50 -4.52 -3.75 7.91
CA PRO A 50 -4.47 -4.66 9.06
C PRO A 50 -4.14 -6.10 8.61
N VAL A 51 -3.70 -6.96 9.53
CA VAL A 51 -3.43 -8.37 9.20
C VAL A 51 -4.72 -9.01 8.68
N GLU A 52 -4.64 -9.57 7.48
CA GLU A 52 -5.82 -10.06 6.77
C GLU A 52 -6.24 -11.47 7.22
N ALA A 53 -7.54 -11.62 7.46
CA ALA A 53 -8.27 -12.89 7.42
C ALA A 53 -9.48 -12.74 6.50
N THR A 54 -10.19 -13.85 6.23
CA THR A 54 -11.43 -13.88 5.46
C THR A 54 -12.39 -12.79 5.96
N CYS A 55 -12.71 -11.82 5.10
CA CYS A 55 -13.56 -10.65 5.39
C CYS A 55 -13.18 -9.88 6.67
N CYS A 56 -11.88 -9.74 6.95
CA CYS A 56 -11.38 -9.08 8.15
C CYS A 56 -11.87 -9.71 9.48
N SER A 57 -12.43 -10.94 9.44
CA SER A 57 -13.10 -11.56 10.58
C SER A 57 -12.19 -12.50 11.41
N THR A 58 -12.56 -12.68 12.69
CA THR A 58 -11.88 -13.50 13.71
C THR A 58 -11.98 -15.02 13.48
N GLY A 59 -11.77 -15.49 12.24
CA GLY A 59 -11.75 -16.92 11.89
C GLY A 59 -10.39 -17.46 11.44
N GLY A 60 -9.41 -16.60 11.18
CA GLY A 60 -8.08 -16.98 10.68
C GLY A 60 -6.94 -16.36 11.48
N LEU A 61 -6.80 -15.04 11.42
CA LEU A 61 -5.85 -14.18 12.15
C LEU A 61 -6.47 -12.78 12.22
N GLY A 62 -6.43 -12.13 13.39
CA GLY A 62 -7.30 -10.98 13.71
C GLY A 62 -7.10 -9.73 12.86
N GLY A 63 -8.05 -9.47 11.96
CA GLY A 63 -8.53 -8.12 11.68
C GLY A 63 -9.64 -7.77 12.68
N PRO A 64 -9.84 -6.49 13.03
CA PRO A 64 -10.96 -6.08 13.86
C PRO A 64 -12.21 -6.03 12.98
N ASP A 65 -13.10 -7.02 13.07
CA ASP A 65 -14.49 -6.91 12.58
C ASP A 65 -15.41 -7.21 13.77
N THR A 66 -15.43 -6.28 14.71
CA THR A 66 -16.17 -6.41 15.97
C THR A 66 -17.67 -6.24 15.73
N ASN A 67 -18.04 -5.48 14.71
CA ASN A 67 -19.42 -5.14 14.40
C ASN A 67 -20.10 -6.19 13.48
N GLY A 68 -19.31 -7.10 12.87
CA GLY A 68 -19.78 -8.23 12.06
C GLY A 68 -20.35 -7.80 10.72
N ASP A 69 -19.77 -6.77 10.11
CA ASP A 69 -20.26 -6.18 8.86
C ASP A 69 -19.40 -6.50 7.62
N ASP A 70 -18.47 -7.46 7.77
CA ASP A 70 -17.55 -7.94 6.74
C ASP A 70 -16.59 -6.85 6.25
N ARG A 71 -16.26 -5.88 7.12
CA ARG A 71 -15.24 -4.84 6.90
C ARG A 71 -14.22 -4.85 8.02
N CYS A 72 -13.04 -4.37 7.70
CA CYS A 72 -12.03 -4.05 8.71
C CYS A 72 -12.48 -2.77 9.45
N ASP A 73 -12.68 -2.89 10.75
CA ASP A 73 -12.94 -1.80 11.69
C ASP A 73 -11.81 -0.75 11.58
N ALA A 74 -12.17 0.50 11.79
CA ALA A 74 -11.21 1.59 11.83
C ALA A 74 -10.29 1.48 13.06
N ASP A 75 -9.00 1.21 12.83
CA ASP A 75 -7.94 1.39 13.83
C ASP A 75 -6.84 2.31 13.28
N PRO A 76 -6.89 3.63 13.60
CA PRO A 76 -5.87 4.58 13.19
C PRO A 76 -4.46 4.23 13.66
N ASN A 77 -4.30 3.48 14.75
CA ASN A 77 -2.98 3.19 15.32
C ASN A 77 -2.15 2.28 14.41
N LEU A 78 -2.80 1.36 13.68
CA LEU A 78 -2.14 0.48 12.70
C LEU A 78 -1.47 1.28 11.57
N TRP A 79 -1.99 2.46 11.28
CA TRP A 79 -1.48 3.35 10.24
C TRP A 79 -0.42 4.33 10.72
N THR A 80 -0.04 4.27 12.00
CA THR A 80 1.02 5.13 12.56
C THR A 80 2.41 4.53 12.45
N GLU A 81 2.54 3.28 11.95
CA GLU A 81 3.84 2.66 11.72
C GLU A 81 4.72 3.51 10.78
N ASP A 82 6.04 3.41 10.96
CA ASP A 82 7.03 4.28 10.30
C ASP A 82 6.83 4.34 8.78
N VAL A 83 6.49 3.22 8.14
CA VAL A 83 6.29 3.14 6.69
C VAL A 83 5.05 3.91 6.25
N TRP A 84 3.90 3.69 6.89
CA TRP A 84 2.66 4.39 6.56
C TRP A 84 2.76 5.89 6.77
N SER A 85 3.39 6.29 7.89
CA SER A 85 3.71 7.68 8.17
C SER A 85 4.65 8.28 7.11
N SER A 86 5.68 7.55 6.70
CA SER A 86 6.61 7.98 5.63
C SER A 86 5.93 8.17 4.28
N LEU A 87 4.85 7.43 4.03
CA LEU A 87 4.03 7.53 2.82
C LEU A 87 2.91 8.59 2.96
N ASN A 88 2.79 9.27 4.10
CA ASN A 88 1.65 10.13 4.43
C ASN A 88 0.30 9.42 4.23
N PHE A 89 0.25 8.12 4.52
CA PHE A 89 -0.93 7.29 4.35
C PHE A 89 -1.55 6.96 5.71
N GLN A 90 -2.87 7.14 5.81
CA GLN A 90 -3.64 6.75 6.98
C GLN A 90 -5.07 6.39 6.58
N MET A 91 -5.71 5.51 7.35
CA MET A 91 -7.12 5.22 7.23
C MET A 91 -7.81 5.40 8.58
N SER A 92 -8.90 6.16 8.59
CA SER A 92 -9.71 6.46 9.77
C SER A 92 -11.09 5.81 9.75
N ASP A 93 -11.47 5.24 8.60
CA ASP A 93 -12.80 4.71 8.34
C ASP A 93 -12.72 3.19 8.12
N GLU A 94 -13.85 2.52 8.31
CA GLU A 94 -14.01 1.09 7.98
C GLU A 94 -13.74 0.86 6.49
N HIS A 95 -13.08 -0.26 6.18
CA HIS A 95 -12.56 -0.52 4.84
C HIS A 95 -12.61 -2.00 4.48
N TYR A 96 -12.61 -2.30 3.18
CA TYR A 96 -12.63 -3.69 2.70
C TYR A 96 -11.23 -4.25 2.47
N PHE A 97 -10.28 -3.41 2.09
CA PHE A 97 -8.96 -3.86 1.64
C PHE A 97 -7.90 -3.72 2.71
N THR A 98 -7.06 -4.73 2.82
CA THR A 98 -5.80 -4.65 3.55
C THR A 98 -4.69 -4.22 2.60
N TYR A 99 -3.70 -3.50 3.12
CA TYR A 99 -2.65 -2.88 2.32
C TYR A 99 -1.27 -3.38 2.75
N ALA A 100 -0.40 -3.61 1.78
CA ALA A 100 1.00 -3.95 2.01
C ALA A 100 1.91 -3.10 1.11
N PHE A 101 3.11 -2.80 1.59
CA PHE A 101 4.10 -2.03 0.86
C PHE A 101 5.42 -2.79 0.82
N THR A 102 5.88 -3.14 -0.38
CA THR A 102 7.16 -3.82 -0.57
C THR A 102 8.05 -3.00 -1.48
N ALA A 103 9.28 -2.76 -1.06
CA ALA A 103 10.27 -1.98 -1.77
C ALA A 103 11.62 -2.69 -1.79
N SER A 104 12.41 -2.40 -2.81
CA SER A 104 13.74 -2.95 -3.01
C SER A 104 14.61 -2.01 -3.83
N GLY A 105 15.93 -2.13 -3.71
CA GLY A 105 16.90 -1.39 -4.51
C GLY A 105 17.06 0.08 -4.12
N THR A 106 17.99 0.76 -4.79
CA THR A 106 18.26 2.20 -4.66
C THR A 106 18.52 2.80 -6.04
N LEU A 107 18.40 4.13 -6.17
CA LEU A 107 18.60 4.86 -7.42
C LEU A 107 17.77 4.25 -8.57
N ALA A 108 18.39 4.01 -9.73
CA ALA A 108 17.74 3.42 -10.89
C ALA A 108 17.14 2.02 -10.65
N ASP A 109 17.70 1.26 -9.70
CA ASP A 109 17.22 -0.09 -9.36
C ASP A 109 16.14 -0.07 -8.28
N ALA A 110 15.79 1.11 -7.74
CA ALA A 110 14.75 1.24 -6.75
C ALA A 110 13.39 0.87 -7.36
N GLY A 111 12.58 0.13 -6.62
CA GLY A 111 11.21 -0.15 -6.99
C GLY A 111 10.35 -0.41 -5.76
N PHE A 112 9.06 -0.16 -5.89
CA PHE A 112 8.08 -0.61 -4.92
C PHE A 112 6.85 -1.20 -5.59
N THR A 113 6.19 -2.08 -4.84
CA THR A 113 4.87 -2.63 -5.11
C THR A 113 3.97 -2.38 -3.90
N ALA A 114 2.96 -1.56 -4.09
CA ALA A 114 1.84 -1.41 -3.17
C ALA A 114 0.77 -2.43 -3.56
N THR A 115 0.32 -3.24 -2.61
CA THR A 115 -0.67 -4.30 -2.81
C THR A 115 -1.88 -4.03 -1.93
N ALA A 116 -3.08 -4.21 -2.48
CA ALA A 116 -4.35 -4.20 -1.76
C ALA A 116 -5.07 -5.53 -1.97
N ASN A 117 -5.41 -6.21 -0.87
CA ASN A 117 -6.07 -7.51 -0.87
C ASN A 117 -7.39 -7.42 -0.10
N ALA A 118 -8.44 -8.04 -0.62
CA ALA A 118 -9.70 -8.21 0.09
C ALA A 118 -10.40 -9.49 -0.36
N ASP A 119 -11.05 -10.18 0.56
CA ASP A 119 -12.09 -11.15 0.25
C ASP A 119 -13.44 -10.42 0.30
N LEU A 120 -14.10 -10.24 -0.85
CA LEU A 120 -15.29 -9.38 -0.95
C LEU A 120 -16.61 -10.12 -0.70
N ASP A 121 -16.59 -11.46 -0.65
CA ASP A 121 -17.75 -12.33 -0.43
C ASP A 121 -17.54 -13.49 0.54
N CYS A 122 -16.41 -13.47 1.25
CA CYS A 122 -16.04 -14.37 2.35
C CYS A 122 -15.90 -15.84 1.93
N ASP A 123 -15.49 -16.08 0.69
CA ASP A 123 -15.35 -17.43 0.13
C ASP A 123 -13.91 -17.98 0.19
N ASN A 124 -12.99 -17.23 0.81
CA ASN A 124 -11.53 -17.44 0.87
C ASN A 124 -10.79 -17.14 -0.43
N THR A 125 -11.44 -16.47 -1.38
CA THR A 125 -10.82 -15.94 -2.58
C THR A 125 -10.58 -14.45 -2.44
N GLN A 126 -9.32 -14.05 -2.63
CA GLN A 126 -8.95 -12.64 -2.52
C GLN A 126 -8.94 -11.97 -3.90
N SER A 127 -9.59 -10.81 -3.95
CA SER A 127 -9.39 -9.78 -4.96
C SER A 127 -8.07 -9.05 -4.68
N THR A 128 -7.14 -9.04 -5.64
CA THR A 128 -5.80 -8.45 -5.48
C THR A 128 -5.59 -7.30 -6.46
N PHE A 129 -5.22 -6.14 -5.94
CA PHE A 129 -4.87 -4.96 -6.72
C PHE A 129 -3.44 -4.55 -6.41
N GLN A 130 -2.66 -4.25 -7.43
CA GLN A 130 -1.28 -3.82 -7.26
C GLN A 130 -0.96 -2.58 -8.07
N ARG A 131 -0.14 -1.73 -7.47
CA ARG A 131 0.46 -0.59 -8.15
C ARG A 131 1.95 -0.53 -7.87
N MET A 132 2.71 -0.34 -8.94
CA MET A 132 4.16 -0.40 -8.92
C MET A 132 4.77 0.92 -9.39
N ALA A 133 5.91 1.28 -8.83
CA ALA A 133 6.77 2.34 -9.36
C ALA A 133 8.24 1.95 -9.26
N PHE A 134 9.03 2.57 -10.12
CA PHE A 134 10.46 2.31 -10.26
C PHE A 134 11.23 3.64 -10.26
N GLY A 135 12.48 3.63 -9.81
CA GLY A 135 13.39 4.77 -9.92
C GLY A 135 13.70 5.04 -11.39
N ASP A 136 13.76 6.30 -11.81
CA ASP A 136 14.14 6.66 -13.17
C ASP A 136 15.52 6.07 -13.52
N PRO A 137 15.75 5.53 -14.74
CA PRO A 137 17.06 5.02 -15.14
C PRO A 137 18.19 6.07 -15.10
N GLN A 138 17.84 7.36 -15.11
CA GLN A 138 18.77 8.49 -14.96
C GLN A 138 18.88 8.99 -13.51
N ALA A 139 18.14 8.38 -12.57
CA ALA A 139 18.18 8.75 -11.17
C ALA A 139 19.60 8.58 -10.63
N ASN A 140 20.11 9.66 -10.05
CA ASN A 140 21.45 9.74 -9.50
C ASN A 140 21.40 10.39 -8.12
N LEU A 141 22.54 10.42 -7.42
CA LEU A 141 22.62 11.02 -6.09
C LEU A 141 22.22 12.50 -6.04
N ALA A 142 22.15 13.24 -7.15
CA ALA A 142 21.67 14.62 -7.20
C ALA A 142 20.17 14.71 -7.52
N GLU A 143 19.67 13.89 -8.46
CA GLU A 143 18.29 13.91 -8.97
C GLU A 143 17.58 12.58 -8.72
N CYS A 144 16.58 12.62 -7.83
CA CYS A 144 15.69 11.50 -7.59
C CYS A 144 14.39 11.73 -8.38
N ALA A 145 14.16 10.96 -9.44
CA ALA A 145 12.89 10.91 -10.18
C ALA A 145 12.37 9.47 -10.24
N ILE A 146 11.04 9.30 -10.32
CA ILE A 146 10.42 7.99 -10.50
C ILE A 146 9.80 7.87 -11.89
N HIS A 147 9.75 6.65 -12.42
CA HIS A 147 8.87 6.26 -13.51
C HIS A 147 7.91 5.17 -13.01
N GLY A 148 6.62 5.38 -13.17
CA GLY A 148 5.59 4.47 -12.65
C GLY A 148 4.86 3.71 -13.76
N SER A 149 4.23 2.61 -13.39
CA SER A 149 3.21 2.00 -14.26
C SER A 149 2.02 2.96 -14.38
N ALA A 150 1.64 3.31 -15.61
CA ALA A 150 0.45 4.11 -15.88
C ALA A 150 -0.87 3.36 -15.57
N ALA A 151 -0.79 2.05 -15.27
CA ALA A 151 -1.92 1.17 -15.04
C ALA A 151 -1.76 0.36 -13.74
N PHE A 152 -2.89 -0.08 -13.20
CA PHE A 152 -2.95 -1.02 -12.09
C PHE A 152 -2.87 -2.45 -12.62
N TYR A 153 -2.19 -3.33 -11.88
CA TYR A 153 -2.41 -4.77 -12.03
C TYR A 153 -3.62 -5.14 -11.19
N VAL A 154 -4.55 -5.88 -11.79
CA VAL A 154 -5.77 -6.34 -11.13
C VAL A 154 -5.89 -7.83 -11.39
N GLU A 155 -5.86 -8.61 -10.31
CA GLU A 155 -6.23 -10.01 -10.32
C GLU A 155 -7.57 -10.14 -9.61
N ARG A 156 -8.52 -10.83 -10.26
CA ARG A 156 -9.82 -11.16 -9.66
C ARG A 156 -10.59 -9.92 -9.17
N GLU A 157 -10.86 -8.96 -10.06
CA GLU A 157 -11.47 -7.66 -9.72
C GLU A 157 -12.72 -7.75 -8.83
N THR A 158 -13.52 -8.81 -8.92
CA THR A 158 -14.80 -8.92 -8.19
C THR A 158 -15.04 -10.30 -7.59
N GLU A 159 -13.98 -11.05 -7.27
CA GLU A 159 -14.14 -12.26 -6.45
C GLU A 159 -14.63 -11.81 -5.06
#